data_AF-A0A8B7ZY76-F1
#
_entry.id   AF-A0A8B7ZY76-F1
#
_cell.length_a   1.000
_cell.length_b   1.000
_cell.length_c   1.000
_cell.angle_alpha   90.00
_cell.angle_beta   90.00
_cell.angle_gamma   90.00
#
_symmetry.space_group_name_H-M   'P 1'
#
loop_
_entity.id
_entity.type
_entity.pdbx_description
1 polymer ?
#
loop_
_entity_poly.entity_id
_entity_poly.type
_entity_poly.pdbx_seq_one_letter_code
_entity_poly.pdbx_strand_id
1 'polypeptide(L)'
;MKKGDVAMVVKNNTLIVELAKRKYMKLGHDVDQHGYIRNRVRELGRLVIQLRENTQQPNASLESFVDPHHLSDIVKAVHDIAGFREDKQLYDTPLLALKISYFVKKCALVLEGSALESSQKHKAERAEEFLQLCELNWRDLVSIHAHRTLYQGKRNKVTILPTNADVVHLSSFLHEAGNRELQLLRGPRGRNIRPALQKLNEVSLCHLIRFNRRRQGEVSKMKLEDFHKHSTAKLEGECLLSDLERQLCKMFRVVEIVGKRGRTVPVLLSNEAVAWLSALVAKRHEAGVAQDNFLFARFCYGGRGHIRGSGCLKAYADKAGLDNASSIRSTKLRKHVATASQILVLKEHQLETLANFMGHDLPVHREYYQLPDTVQRVTKLSRLFVSLERGSLPSQWGKSLDDLHINGDSFLVLLLHHKEGNPLRHRHE
;
A
#
# COMPACT_ATOMS: atom_id res chain seq x y z
N MET A 1 -9.03 20.11 -11.25
CA MET A 1 -9.76 19.52 -10.09
C MET A 1 -11.22 19.35 -10.49
N LYS A 2 -11.98 18.40 -9.90
CA LYS A 2 -13.44 18.38 -10.08
C LYS A 2 -14.04 19.70 -9.55
N LYS A 3 -15.00 20.28 -10.27
CA LYS A 3 -15.73 21.49 -9.85
C LYS A 3 -16.47 21.21 -8.52
N GLY A 4 -16.60 22.23 -7.68
CA GLY A 4 -17.23 22.17 -6.35
C GLY A 4 -16.54 23.11 -5.35
N ASP A 5 -17.13 23.29 -4.17
CA ASP A 5 -16.77 24.35 -3.22
C ASP A 5 -15.32 24.28 -2.76
N VAL A 6 -14.84 23.06 -2.43
CA VAL A 6 -13.43 22.82 -2.10
C VAL A 6 -12.49 23.27 -3.21
N ALA A 7 -12.87 23.10 -4.49
CA ALA A 7 -12.03 23.54 -5.59
C ALA A 7 -12.04 25.07 -5.76
N MET A 8 -13.14 25.74 -5.44
CA MET A 8 -13.23 27.20 -5.44
C MET A 8 -12.38 27.80 -4.33
N VAL A 9 -12.51 27.28 -3.10
CA VAL A 9 -11.70 27.70 -1.95
C VAL A 9 -10.20 27.53 -2.24
N VAL A 10 -9.79 26.40 -2.79
CA VAL A 10 -8.38 26.16 -3.13
C VAL A 10 -7.87 27.15 -4.18
N LYS A 11 -8.66 27.47 -5.21
CA LYS A 11 -8.22 28.39 -6.27
C LYS A 11 -8.10 29.84 -5.80
N ASN A 12 -8.94 30.25 -4.86
CA ASN A 12 -8.98 31.61 -4.35
C ASN A 12 -8.05 31.81 -3.13
N ASN A 13 -7.31 30.79 -2.73
CA ASN A 13 -6.43 30.83 -1.56
C ASN A 13 -4.96 30.84 -2.01
N THR A 14 -4.34 32.01 -1.96
CA THR A 14 -2.97 32.25 -2.45
C THR A 14 -1.95 31.32 -1.79
N LEU A 15 -2.05 31.11 -0.47
CA LEU A 15 -1.12 30.25 0.27
C LEU A 15 -1.21 28.78 -0.15
N ILE A 16 -2.42 28.25 -0.34
CA ILE A 16 -2.61 26.87 -0.82
C ILE A 16 -2.11 26.73 -2.26
N VAL A 17 -2.35 27.73 -3.12
CA VAL A 17 -1.85 27.74 -4.50
C VAL A 17 -0.32 27.76 -4.52
N GLU A 18 0.32 28.55 -3.66
CA GLU A 18 1.77 28.64 -3.59
C GLU A 18 2.39 27.32 -3.10
N LEU A 19 1.81 26.71 -2.06
CA LEU A 19 2.20 25.36 -1.66
C LEU A 19 2.05 24.36 -2.82
N ALA A 20 0.97 24.45 -3.60
CA ALA A 20 0.74 23.57 -4.74
C ALA A 20 1.82 23.75 -5.83
N LYS A 21 2.20 25.00 -6.15
CA LYS A 21 3.27 25.32 -7.10
C LYS A 21 4.60 24.72 -6.65
N ARG A 22 5.01 24.93 -5.40
CA ARG A 22 6.26 24.35 -4.85
C ARG A 22 6.26 22.82 -4.89
N LYS A 23 5.12 22.18 -4.59
CA LYS A 23 4.99 20.71 -4.72
C LYS A 23 5.03 20.26 -6.18
N TYR A 24 4.44 21.02 -7.09
CA TYR A 24 4.48 20.73 -8.51
C TYR A 24 5.89 20.91 -9.11
N MET A 25 6.66 21.91 -8.67
CA MET A 25 8.07 22.02 -9.06
C MET A 25 8.87 20.76 -8.65
N LYS A 26 8.62 20.24 -7.44
CA LYS A 26 9.31 19.05 -6.93
C LYS A 26 8.86 17.74 -7.59
N LEU A 27 7.58 17.57 -7.86
CA LEU A 27 6.96 16.28 -8.19
C LEU A 27 6.19 16.27 -9.51
N GLY A 28 6.05 17.42 -10.18
CA GLY A 28 5.20 17.61 -11.34
C GLY A 28 5.68 16.89 -12.60
N HIS A 29 6.98 16.55 -12.66
CA HIS A 29 7.54 15.70 -13.71
C HIS A 29 6.96 14.27 -13.67
N ASP A 30 6.50 13.79 -12.50
CA ASP A 30 5.82 12.50 -12.36
C ASP A 30 4.29 12.71 -12.33
N VAL A 31 3.64 12.37 -13.45
CA VAL A 31 2.18 12.49 -13.64
C VAL A 31 1.39 11.78 -12.54
N ASP A 32 1.93 10.71 -11.94
CA ASP A 32 1.24 9.99 -10.87
C ASP A 32 1.20 10.78 -9.56
N GLN A 33 2.15 11.70 -9.35
CA GLN A 33 2.14 12.58 -8.17
C GLN A 33 1.08 13.67 -8.29
N HIS A 34 0.54 13.94 -9.48
CA HIS A 34 -0.50 14.96 -9.65
C HIS A 34 -1.74 14.62 -8.82
N GLY A 35 -2.09 13.33 -8.71
CA GLY A 35 -3.17 12.86 -7.85
C GLY A 35 -2.88 13.08 -6.37
N TYR A 36 -1.64 12.84 -5.95
CA TYR A 36 -1.18 13.11 -4.59
C TYR A 36 -1.30 14.61 -4.27
N ILE A 37 -0.69 15.48 -5.08
CA ILE A 37 -0.71 16.94 -4.91
C ILE A 37 -2.15 17.44 -4.81
N ARG A 38 -3.01 17.00 -5.75
CA ARG A 38 -4.44 17.34 -5.77
C ARG A 38 -5.15 16.96 -4.48
N ASN A 39 -4.87 15.77 -3.93
CA ASN A 39 -5.49 15.35 -2.68
C ASN A 39 -5.00 16.20 -1.51
N ARG A 40 -3.71 16.58 -1.46
CA ARG A 40 -3.16 17.43 -0.40
C ARG A 40 -3.82 18.81 -0.37
N VAL A 41 -3.91 19.48 -1.51
CA VAL A 41 -4.53 20.82 -1.58
C VAL A 41 -6.03 20.77 -1.30
N ARG A 42 -6.71 19.67 -1.63
CA ARG A 42 -8.13 19.48 -1.28
C ARG A 42 -8.34 19.27 0.22
N GLU A 43 -7.42 18.59 0.90
CA GLU A 43 -7.48 18.43 2.36
C GLU A 43 -7.32 19.80 3.05
N LEU A 44 -6.40 20.65 2.58
CA LEU A 44 -6.30 22.04 3.05
C LEU A 44 -7.52 22.89 2.70
N GLY A 45 -8.10 22.70 1.51
CA GLY A 45 -9.34 23.39 1.15
C GLY A 45 -10.51 23.04 2.06
N ARG A 46 -10.60 21.78 2.51
CA ARG A 46 -11.59 21.37 3.52
C ARG A 46 -11.29 21.98 4.88
N LEU A 47 -10.02 22.04 5.27
CA LEU A 47 -9.60 22.73 6.50
C LEU A 47 -10.09 24.18 6.51
N VAL A 48 -9.88 24.91 5.41
CA VAL A 48 -10.32 26.30 5.32
C VAL A 48 -11.83 26.42 5.42
N ILE A 49 -12.60 25.54 4.77
CA ILE A 49 -14.07 25.56 4.90
C ILE A 49 -14.49 25.38 6.37
N GLN A 50 -13.94 24.38 7.05
CA GLN A 50 -14.27 24.14 8.46
C GLN A 50 -13.83 25.29 9.37
N LEU A 51 -12.66 25.89 9.12
CA LEU A 51 -12.19 27.06 9.86
C LEU A 51 -13.16 28.25 9.73
N ARG A 52 -13.65 28.51 8.52
CA ARG A 52 -14.62 29.58 8.26
C ARG A 52 -15.93 29.35 8.99
N GLU A 53 -16.41 28.11 9.02
CA GLU A 53 -17.60 27.72 9.77
C GLU A 53 -17.38 27.89 11.28
N ASN A 54 -16.26 27.40 11.80
CA ASN A 54 -15.96 27.42 13.24
C ASN A 54 -15.74 28.83 13.80
N THR A 55 -15.17 29.73 12.98
CA THR A 55 -14.82 31.10 13.38
C THR A 55 -15.82 32.16 12.88
N GLN A 56 -16.84 31.75 12.11
CA GLN A 56 -17.82 32.63 11.47
C GLN A 56 -17.19 33.67 10.53
N GLN A 57 -16.10 33.30 9.86
CA GLN A 57 -15.38 34.16 8.92
C GLN A 57 -15.47 33.63 7.47
N PRO A 58 -16.57 33.83 6.73
CA PRO A 58 -16.85 33.15 5.46
C PRO A 58 -15.81 33.38 4.35
N ASN A 59 -15.08 34.50 4.41
CA ASN A 59 -14.11 34.91 3.40
C ASN A 59 -12.65 34.74 3.83
N ALA A 60 -12.38 34.27 5.06
CA ALA A 60 -11.02 34.14 5.58
C ALA A 60 -10.17 33.19 4.72
N SER A 61 -8.90 33.55 4.52
CA SER A 61 -7.94 32.71 3.81
C SER A 61 -7.24 31.78 4.79
N LEU A 62 -6.43 30.84 4.31
CA LEU A 62 -5.64 29.99 5.22
C LEU A 62 -4.57 30.83 5.91
N GLU A 63 -4.07 31.84 5.20
CA GLU A 63 -3.04 32.75 5.68
C GLU A 63 -3.46 33.51 6.94
N SER A 64 -4.73 33.94 7.05
CA SER A 64 -5.21 34.62 8.27
C SER A 64 -5.26 33.72 9.50
N PHE A 65 -5.27 32.39 9.32
CA PHE A 65 -5.25 31.43 10.42
C PHE A 65 -3.85 30.92 10.75
N VAL A 66 -2.83 31.21 9.92
CA VAL A 66 -1.43 30.85 10.21
C VAL A 66 -0.86 31.91 11.16
N ASP A 67 -1.33 31.85 12.40
CA ASP A 67 -1.04 32.80 13.46
C ASP A 67 -1.15 32.08 14.82
N PRO A 68 -0.26 32.35 15.79
CA PRO A 68 -0.29 31.72 17.11
C PRO A 68 -1.66 31.74 17.80
N HIS A 69 -2.45 32.80 17.63
CA HIS A 69 -3.75 32.95 18.29
C HIS A 69 -4.80 31.97 17.74
N HIS A 70 -4.62 31.48 16.52
CA HIS A 70 -5.55 30.59 15.82
C HIS A 70 -5.18 29.11 15.92
N LEU A 71 -4.19 28.72 16.74
CA LEU A 71 -3.82 27.31 16.90
C LEU A 71 -5.01 26.47 17.39
N SER A 72 -5.76 26.96 18.38
CA SER A 72 -6.95 26.29 18.92
C SER A 72 -8.02 26.11 17.85
N ASP A 73 -8.26 27.13 17.01
CA ASP A 73 -9.23 27.09 15.91
C ASP A 73 -8.85 26.04 14.87
N ILE A 74 -7.57 25.96 14.50
CA ILE A 74 -7.05 24.96 13.57
C ILE A 74 -7.19 23.56 14.15
N VAL A 75 -6.83 23.37 15.42
CA VAL A 75 -6.94 22.07 16.09
C VAL A 75 -8.39 21.60 16.13
N LYS A 76 -9.32 22.49 16.50
CA LYS A 76 -10.77 22.22 16.47
C LYS A 76 -11.23 21.82 15.06
N ALA A 77 -10.86 22.61 14.04
CA ALA A 77 -11.22 22.28 12.66
C ALA A 77 -10.64 20.93 12.18
N VAL A 78 -9.43 20.57 12.63
CA VAL A 78 -8.84 19.25 12.36
C VAL A 78 -9.62 18.14 13.06
N HIS A 79 -10.04 18.35 14.31
CA HIS A 79 -10.89 17.42 15.05
C HIS A 79 -12.21 17.16 14.32
N ASP A 80 -12.91 18.21 13.91
CA ASP A 80 -14.20 18.12 13.22
C ASP A 80 -14.06 17.35 11.90
N ILE A 81 -13.08 17.71 11.06
CA ILE A 81 -12.87 17.08 9.75
C ILE A 81 -12.46 15.60 9.87
N ALA A 82 -11.70 15.26 10.90
CA ALA A 82 -11.21 13.91 11.11
C ALA A 82 -12.16 13.04 11.95
N GLY A 83 -13.29 13.59 12.40
CA GLY A 83 -14.28 12.90 13.24
C GLY A 83 -13.70 12.52 14.60
N PHE A 84 -13.13 13.50 15.32
CA PHE A 84 -12.66 13.28 16.68
C PHE A 84 -13.84 13.15 17.64
N ARG A 85 -13.81 12.12 18.47
CA ARG A 85 -14.81 11.87 19.50
C ARG A 85 -14.19 12.14 20.85
N GLU A 86 -14.67 13.18 21.54
CA GLU A 86 -14.11 13.63 22.82
C GLU A 86 -14.26 12.59 23.94
N ASP A 87 -15.36 11.84 23.96
CA ASP A 87 -15.66 10.79 24.95
C ASP A 87 -14.61 9.67 24.94
N LYS A 88 -14.21 9.24 23.74
CA LYS A 88 -13.26 8.14 23.53
C LYS A 88 -11.86 8.65 23.24
N GLN A 89 -11.72 9.93 22.92
CA GLN A 89 -10.49 10.56 22.47
C GLN A 89 -9.92 9.81 21.24
N LEU A 90 -10.79 9.45 20.29
CA LEU A 90 -10.48 8.67 19.08
C LEU A 90 -10.97 9.38 17.82
N TYR A 91 -10.28 9.14 16.71
CA TYR A 91 -10.68 9.65 15.39
C TYR A 91 -11.40 8.61 14.54
N ASP A 92 -12.31 9.05 13.69
CA ASP A 92 -12.83 8.23 12.59
C ASP A 92 -11.79 8.12 11.45
N THR A 93 -11.10 9.23 11.15
CA THR A 93 -10.09 9.29 10.08
C THR A 93 -8.73 9.79 10.60
N PRO A 94 -8.04 9.04 11.48
CA PRO A 94 -6.80 9.49 12.14
C PRO A 94 -5.67 9.87 11.17
N LEU A 95 -5.59 9.21 10.00
CA LEU A 95 -4.59 9.56 8.99
C LEU A 95 -4.82 10.96 8.39
N LEU A 96 -6.08 11.40 8.29
CA LEU A 96 -6.40 12.72 7.76
C LEU A 96 -5.92 13.80 8.73
N ALA A 97 -6.15 13.61 10.03
CA ALA A 97 -5.63 14.50 11.07
C ALA A 97 -4.11 14.68 10.96
N LEU A 98 -3.34 13.58 10.95
CA LEU A 98 -1.88 13.61 10.81
C LEU A 98 -1.42 14.28 9.51
N LYS A 99 -2.14 14.06 8.41
CA LYS A 99 -1.83 14.67 7.12
C LYS A 99 -2.04 16.17 7.14
N ILE A 100 -3.21 16.65 7.57
CA ILE A 100 -3.52 18.08 7.64
C ILE A 100 -2.48 18.79 8.51
N SER A 101 -2.16 18.20 9.67
CA SER A 101 -1.12 18.67 10.58
C SER A 101 0.20 18.97 9.87
N TYR A 102 0.71 17.99 9.11
CA TYR A 102 1.94 18.13 8.35
C TYR A 102 1.84 19.25 7.29
N PHE A 103 0.70 19.38 6.62
CA PHE A 103 0.52 20.37 5.56
C PHE A 103 0.29 21.79 6.07
N VAL A 104 -0.32 21.97 7.24
CA VAL A 104 -0.44 23.28 7.91
C VAL A 104 0.94 23.82 8.26
N LYS A 105 1.80 23.00 8.89
CA LYS A 105 3.20 23.36 9.16
C LYS A 105 3.96 23.72 7.87
N LYS A 106 3.67 23.02 6.76
CA LYS A 106 4.26 23.37 5.46
C LYS A 106 3.70 24.67 4.88
N CYS A 107 2.45 25.02 5.13
CA CYS A 107 1.90 26.33 4.79
C CYS A 107 2.56 27.44 5.59
N ALA A 108 2.81 27.25 6.89
CA ALA A 108 3.54 28.20 7.72
C ALA A 108 4.93 28.51 7.16
N LEU A 109 5.72 27.48 6.86
CA LEU A 109 7.03 27.63 6.21
C LEU A 109 6.98 28.33 4.84
N VAL A 110 5.90 28.13 4.07
CA VAL A 110 5.72 28.82 2.79
C VAL A 110 5.43 30.29 3.02
N LEU A 111 4.56 30.60 3.99
CA LEU A 111 4.18 31.96 4.34
C LEU A 111 5.37 32.75 4.88
N GLU A 112 6.12 32.17 5.81
CA GLU A 112 7.36 32.72 6.37
C GLU A 112 8.36 33.05 5.26
N GLY A 113 8.68 32.08 4.39
CA GLY A 113 9.62 32.29 3.28
C GLY A 113 9.17 33.39 2.32
N SER A 114 7.88 33.43 1.94
CA SER A 114 7.37 34.47 1.05
C SER A 114 7.28 35.85 1.72
N ALA A 115 7.08 35.91 3.04
CA ALA A 115 7.13 37.15 3.80
C ALA A 115 8.57 37.70 3.89
N LEU A 116 9.56 36.83 4.10
CA LEU A 116 10.98 37.19 4.07
C LEU A 116 11.42 37.71 2.70
N GLU A 117 11.04 37.02 1.61
CA GLU A 117 11.29 37.44 0.22
C GLU A 117 10.68 38.83 -0.08
N SER A 118 9.55 39.16 0.56
CA SER A 118 8.84 40.43 0.38
C SER A 118 9.19 41.50 1.43
N SER A 119 10.22 41.27 2.26
CA SER A 119 10.64 42.16 3.36
C SER A 119 9.54 42.46 4.41
N GLN A 120 8.54 41.59 4.57
CA GLN A 120 7.46 41.71 5.55
C GLN A 120 7.84 41.03 6.87
N LYS A 121 8.76 41.65 7.64
CA LYS A 121 9.36 41.05 8.84
C LYS A 121 8.34 40.57 9.88
N HIS A 122 7.38 41.42 10.27
CA HIS A 122 6.36 41.06 11.26
C HIS A 122 5.56 39.82 10.85
N LYS A 123 5.23 39.70 9.56
CA LYS A 123 4.48 38.55 9.04
C LYS A 123 5.30 37.26 9.06
N ALA A 124 6.61 37.36 8.78
CA ALA A 124 7.51 36.22 8.88
C ALA A 124 7.63 35.75 10.34
N GLU A 125 7.80 36.68 11.27
CA GLU A 125 7.88 36.41 12.72
C GLU A 125 6.61 35.72 13.24
N ARG A 126 5.41 36.23 12.90
CA ARG A 126 4.14 35.58 13.27
C ARG A 126 4.03 34.14 12.74
N ALA A 127 4.46 33.89 11.51
CA ALA A 127 4.42 32.55 10.92
C ALA A 127 5.43 31.60 11.59
N GLU A 128 6.61 32.11 11.97
CA GLU A 128 7.62 31.38 12.73
C GLU A 128 7.12 31.02 14.13
N GLU A 129 6.59 32.00 14.89
CA GLU A 129 5.98 31.78 16.21
C GLU A 129 4.87 30.72 16.15
N PHE A 130 4.02 30.78 15.12
CA PHE A 130 2.97 29.78 14.90
C PHE A 130 3.56 28.38 14.70
N LEU A 131 4.62 28.27 13.89
CA LEU A 131 5.29 27.00 13.65
C LEU A 131 5.93 26.44 14.93
N GLN A 132 6.58 27.29 15.73
CA GLN A 132 7.14 26.91 17.03
C GLN A 132 6.04 26.38 17.97
N LEU A 133 4.91 27.09 18.06
CA LEU A 133 3.77 26.66 18.88
C LEU A 133 3.19 25.31 18.39
N CYS A 134 3.18 25.08 17.08
CA CYS A 134 2.81 23.79 16.50
C CYS A 134 3.83 22.67 16.77
N GLU A 135 5.10 22.95 17.00
CA GLU A 135 6.06 21.92 17.42
C GLU A 135 5.90 21.56 18.89
N LEU A 136 5.60 22.55 19.75
CA LEU A 136 5.41 22.35 21.18
C LEU A 136 4.12 21.58 21.49
N ASN A 137 2.99 21.99 20.91
CA ASN A 137 1.67 21.58 21.42
C ASN A 137 0.97 20.51 20.55
N TRP A 138 1.31 20.43 19.27
CA TRP A 138 0.51 19.64 18.32
C TRP A 138 0.57 18.13 18.57
N ARG A 139 1.66 17.67 19.17
CA ARG A 139 1.81 16.26 19.55
C ARG A 139 0.66 15.83 20.46
N ASP A 140 0.42 16.62 21.50
CA ASP A 140 -0.53 16.28 22.55
C ASP A 140 -1.96 16.56 22.10
N LEU A 141 -2.18 17.65 21.37
CA LEU A 141 -3.50 18.02 20.87
C LEU A 141 -4.04 17.07 19.79
N VAL A 142 -3.18 16.54 18.91
CA VAL A 142 -3.64 15.78 17.72
C VAL A 142 -2.94 14.43 17.56
N SER A 143 -1.60 14.44 17.59
CA SER A 143 -0.82 13.30 17.09
C SER A 143 -0.96 12.06 17.97
N ILE A 144 -0.93 12.22 19.30
CA ILE A 144 -1.06 11.10 20.25
C ILE A 144 -2.39 10.37 20.03
N HIS A 145 -3.49 11.10 19.95
CA HIS A 145 -4.83 10.53 19.75
C HIS A 145 -4.94 9.82 18.39
N ALA A 146 -4.40 10.42 17.32
CA ALA A 146 -4.40 9.81 15.99
C ALA A 146 -3.55 8.53 15.94
N HIS A 147 -2.35 8.54 16.51
CA HIS A 147 -1.51 7.35 16.61
C HIS A 147 -2.16 6.26 17.46
N ARG A 148 -2.71 6.60 18.62
CA ARG A 148 -3.43 5.65 19.48
C ARG A 148 -4.60 5.01 18.75
N THR A 149 -5.42 5.80 18.05
CA THR A 149 -6.52 5.30 17.22
C THR A 149 -6.02 4.29 16.18
N LEU A 150 -4.92 4.59 15.50
CA LEU A 150 -4.31 3.68 14.52
C LEU A 150 -3.80 2.39 15.15
N TYR A 151 -3.19 2.45 16.32
CA TYR A 151 -2.70 1.27 17.04
C TYR A 151 -3.86 0.41 17.55
N GLN A 152 -4.86 1.01 18.18
CA GLN A 152 -6.05 0.30 18.67
C GLN A 152 -6.83 -0.35 17.52
N GLY A 153 -7.02 0.34 16.40
CA GLY A 153 -7.70 -0.22 15.22
C GLY A 153 -6.93 -1.35 14.51
N LYS A 154 -5.64 -1.52 14.82
CA LYS A 154 -4.82 -2.66 14.37
C LYS A 154 -4.80 -3.81 15.38
N ARG A 155 -5.02 -3.53 16.68
CA ARG A 155 -5.01 -4.53 17.74
C ARG A 155 -6.07 -5.58 17.43
N ASN A 156 -5.68 -6.86 17.47
CA ASN A 156 -6.52 -8.03 17.22
C ASN A 156 -7.20 -8.07 15.83
N LYS A 157 -6.80 -7.21 14.88
CA LYS A 157 -7.38 -7.20 13.55
C LYS A 157 -6.86 -8.38 12.73
N VAL A 158 -7.72 -9.38 12.52
CA VAL A 158 -7.41 -10.52 11.66
C VAL A 158 -7.17 -10.05 10.23
N THR A 159 -5.99 -10.34 9.69
CA THR A 159 -5.68 -10.09 8.28
C THR A 159 -5.99 -11.33 7.46
N ILE A 160 -7.11 -11.31 6.75
CA ILE A 160 -7.47 -12.39 5.81
C ILE A 160 -6.53 -12.35 4.61
N LEU A 161 -5.71 -13.38 4.48
CA LEU A 161 -4.82 -13.62 3.34
C LEU A 161 -5.54 -14.43 2.25
N PRO A 162 -5.08 -14.34 0.99
CA PRO A 162 -5.48 -15.27 -0.07
C PRO A 162 -5.27 -16.72 0.33
N THR A 163 -6.18 -17.59 -0.08
CA THR A 163 -5.96 -19.03 -0.04
C THR A 163 -5.13 -19.47 -1.26
N ASN A 164 -4.45 -20.61 -1.15
CA ASN A 164 -3.76 -21.20 -2.30
C ASN A 164 -4.76 -21.52 -3.43
N ALA A 165 -5.94 -22.02 -3.09
CA ALA A 165 -7.01 -22.33 -4.05
C ALA A 165 -7.42 -21.08 -4.86
N ASP A 166 -7.67 -19.95 -4.19
CA ASP A 166 -8.02 -18.69 -4.88
C ASP A 166 -6.88 -18.18 -5.78
N VAL A 167 -5.63 -18.33 -5.34
CA VAL A 167 -4.45 -17.92 -6.12
C VAL A 167 -4.29 -18.77 -7.37
N VAL A 168 -4.52 -20.08 -7.27
CA VAL A 168 -4.47 -21.03 -8.39
C VAL A 168 -5.63 -20.77 -9.35
N HIS A 169 -6.87 -20.66 -8.83
CA HIS A 169 -8.06 -20.37 -9.63
C HIS A 169 -7.90 -19.06 -10.41
N LEU A 170 -7.44 -17.99 -9.75
CA LEU A 170 -7.14 -16.74 -10.44
C LEU A 170 -6.04 -16.90 -11.51
N SER A 171 -5.04 -17.75 -11.26
CA SER A 171 -3.99 -18.03 -12.27
C SER A 171 -4.60 -18.65 -13.52
N SER A 172 -5.38 -19.73 -13.38
CA SER A 172 -6.04 -20.41 -14.49
C SER A 172 -6.97 -19.47 -15.26
N PHE A 173 -7.83 -18.73 -14.54
CA PHE A 173 -8.73 -17.75 -15.13
C PHE A 173 -7.99 -16.69 -15.97
N LEU A 174 -6.86 -16.18 -15.48
CA LEU A 174 -6.05 -15.19 -16.22
C LEU A 174 -5.36 -15.82 -17.44
N HIS A 175 -4.90 -17.07 -17.36
CA HIS A 175 -4.32 -17.78 -18.51
C HIS A 175 -5.34 -18.01 -19.62
N GLU A 176 -6.50 -18.57 -19.28
CA GLU A 176 -7.60 -18.77 -20.22
C GLU A 176 -8.04 -17.45 -20.86
N ALA A 177 -8.18 -16.40 -20.04
CA ALA A 177 -8.55 -15.10 -20.54
C ALA A 177 -7.50 -14.51 -21.46
N GLY A 178 -6.22 -14.55 -21.08
CA GLY A 178 -5.12 -14.00 -21.87
C GLY A 178 -4.97 -14.69 -23.21
N ASN A 179 -5.02 -16.03 -23.23
CA ASN A 179 -4.93 -16.81 -24.45
C ASN A 179 -6.13 -16.61 -25.37
N ARG A 180 -7.34 -16.54 -24.83
CA ARG A 180 -8.54 -16.22 -25.63
C ARG A 180 -8.39 -14.85 -26.31
N GLU A 181 -8.01 -13.81 -25.56
CA GLU A 181 -7.84 -12.47 -26.16
C GLU A 181 -6.67 -12.43 -27.16
N LEU A 182 -5.57 -13.16 -26.91
CA LEU A 182 -4.47 -13.28 -27.86
C LEU A 182 -4.93 -13.91 -29.18
N GLN A 183 -5.73 -14.99 -29.13
CA GLN A 183 -6.27 -15.63 -30.34
C GLN A 183 -7.22 -14.69 -31.10
N LEU A 184 -8.04 -13.90 -30.39
CA LEU A 184 -8.90 -12.90 -31.01
C LEU A 184 -8.10 -11.82 -31.75
N LEU A 185 -6.94 -11.41 -31.22
CA LEU A 185 -6.05 -10.43 -31.85
C LEU A 185 -5.26 -11.00 -33.05
N ARG A 186 -5.07 -12.32 -33.09
CA ARG A 186 -4.44 -13.05 -34.21
C ARG A 186 -5.42 -13.44 -35.32
N GLY A 187 -6.73 -13.34 -35.05
CA GLY A 187 -7.79 -13.69 -36.00
C GLY A 187 -7.87 -12.76 -37.24
N PRO A 188 -8.83 -13.03 -38.15
CA PRO A 188 -8.96 -12.31 -39.41
C PRO A 188 -9.16 -10.79 -39.24
N ARG A 189 -8.60 -10.02 -40.19
CA ARG A 189 -8.61 -8.55 -40.21
C ARG A 189 -10.05 -8.02 -40.28
N GLY A 190 -10.38 -6.96 -39.53
CA GLY A 190 -11.69 -6.28 -39.57
C GLY A 190 -12.51 -6.32 -38.28
N ARG A 191 -12.12 -7.10 -37.26
CA ARG A 191 -12.75 -7.02 -35.92
C ARG A 191 -12.28 -5.77 -35.19
N ASN A 192 -13.17 -5.19 -34.37
CA ASN A 192 -12.78 -4.14 -33.43
C ASN A 192 -11.79 -4.73 -32.41
N ILE A 193 -10.51 -4.42 -32.57
CA ILE A 193 -9.43 -5.00 -31.77
C ILE A 193 -9.39 -4.43 -30.35
N ARG A 194 -9.97 -3.24 -30.15
CA ARG A 194 -9.75 -2.43 -28.96
C ARG A 194 -10.26 -3.10 -27.68
N PRO A 195 -11.45 -3.72 -27.63
CA PRO A 195 -11.89 -4.45 -26.43
C PRO A 195 -10.99 -5.63 -26.08
N ALA A 196 -10.58 -6.42 -27.08
CA ALA A 196 -9.69 -7.56 -26.89
C ALA A 196 -8.31 -7.11 -26.39
N LEU A 197 -7.76 -6.04 -26.98
CA LEU A 197 -6.48 -5.46 -26.58
C LEU A 197 -6.55 -4.88 -25.16
N GLN A 198 -7.63 -4.17 -24.81
CA GLN A 198 -7.83 -3.63 -23.47
C GLN A 198 -7.90 -4.74 -22.43
N LYS A 199 -8.62 -5.82 -22.73
CA LYS A 199 -8.74 -6.96 -21.83
C LYS A 199 -7.43 -7.72 -21.70
N LEU A 200 -6.70 -7.93 -22.80
CA LEU A 200 -5.36 -8.53 -22.76
C LEU A 200 -4.39 -7.67 -21.92
N ASN A 201 -4.48 -6.35 -22.00
CA ASN A 201 -3.66 -5.40 -21.24
C ASN A 201 -3.92 -5.54 -19.74
N GLU A 202 -5.20 -5.55 -19.35
CA GLU A 202 -5.62 -5.76 -17.95
C GLU A 202 -5.23 -7.15 -17.41
N VAL A 203 -5.49 -8.22 -18.19
CA VAL A 203 -5.16 -9.61 -17.82
C VAL A 203 -3.66 -9.78 -17.63
N SER A 204 -2.86 -9.29 -18.57
CA SER A 204 -1.40 -9.38 -18.52
C SER A 204 -0.85 -8.64 -17.29
N LEU A 205 -1.37 -7.45 -16.98
CA LEU A 205 -0.99 -6.71 -15.78
C LEU A 205 -1.33 -7.49 -14.49
N CYS A 206 -2.55 -8.01 -14.39
CA CYS A 206 -2.97 -8.85 -13.27
C CYS A 206 -2.08 -10.07 -13.13
N HIS A 207 -1.75 -10.72 -14.25
CA HIS A 207 -0.90 -11.90 -14.27
C HIS A 207 0.49 -11.58 -13.72
N LEU A 208 1.14 -10.51 -14.22
CA LEU A 208 2.47 -10.15 -13.77
C LEU A 208 2.51 -9.73 -12.30
N ILE A 209 1.53 -8.97 -11.80
CA ILE A 209 1.49 -8.57 -10.38
C ILE A 209 1.28 -9.81 -9.49
N ARG A 210 0.39 -10.72 -9.87
CA ARG A 210 0.13 -11.97 -9.13
C ARG A 210 1.37 -12.85 -9.10
N PHE A 211 1.98 -13.11 -10.26
CA PHE A 211 3.11 -14.03 -10.39
C PHE A 211 4.35 -13.52 -9.67
N ASN A 212 4.77 -12.29 -9.97
CA ASN A 212 5.99 -11.71 -9.42
C ASN A 212 5.85 -11.19 -7.99
N ARG A 213 4.61 -11.13 -7.46
CA ARG A 213 4.29 -10.54 -6.15
C ARG A 213 4.82 -9.13 -5.97
N ARG A 214 5.08 -8.40 -7.06
CA ARG A 214 5.60 -7.02 -7.05
C ARG A 214 4.55 -6.05 -6.54
N ARG A 215 4.96 -4.84 -6.14
CA ARG A 215 3.97 -3.80 -5.81
C ARG A 215 3.23 -3.48 -7.10
N GLN A 216 1.91 -3.42 -7.04
CA GLN A 216 1.09 -3.17 -8.23
C GLN A 216 1.52 -1.94 -9.03
N GLY A 217 2.01 -0.90 -8.35
CA GLY A 217 2.44 0.35 -8.96
C GLY A 217 3.77 0.24 -9.69
N GLU A 218 4.66 -0.68 -9.29
CA GLU A 218 5.93 -0.94 -10.00
C GLU A 218 5.60 -1.53 -11.38
N VAL A 219 4.84 -2.62 -11.42
CA VAL A 219 4.46 -3.29 -12.67
C VAL A 219 3.59 -2.42 -13.57
N SER A 220 2.62 -1.69 -12.99
CA SER A 220 1.74 -0.81 -13.78
C SER A 220 2.50 0.31 -14.49
N LYS A 221 3.65 0.73 -13.95
CA LYS A 221 4.48 1.82 -14.49
C LYS A 221 5.59 1.33 -15.42
N MET A 222 5.66 0.03 -15.71
CA MET A 222 6.62 -0.54 -16.66
C MET A 222 6.55 0.23 -17.98
N LYS A 223 7.69 0.71 -18.46
CA LYS A 223 7.77 1.43 -19.72
C LYS A 223 7.96 0.46 -20.88
N LEU A 224 7.67 0.92 -22.09
CA LEU A 224 7.94 0.15 -23.30
C LEU A 224 9.43 -0.06 -23.51
N GLU A 225 10.24 0.97 -23.24
CA GLU A 225 11.69 0.85 -23.33
C GLU A 225 12.24 -0.26 -22.43
N ASP A 226 11.69 -0.42 -21.21
CA ASP A 226 12.08 -1.48 -20.29
C ASP A 226 11.71 -2.84 -20.90
N PHE A 227 10.48 -2.96 -21.40
CA PHE A 227 10.04 -4.18 -22.06
C PHE A 227 10.90 -4.52 -23.27
N HIS A 228 11.32 -3.57 -24.10
CA HIS A 228 12.20 -3.86 -25.25
C HIS A 228 13.61 -4.30 -24.84
N LYS A 229 14.05 -3.95 -23.63
CA LYS A 229 15.34 -4.37 -23.04
C LYS A 229 15.25 -5.70 -22.29
N HIS A 230 14.10 -6.39 -22.30
CA HIS A 230 13.98 -7.68 -21.64
C HIS A 230 14.99 -8.66 -22.23
N SER A 231 15.63 -9.44 -21.37
CA SER A 231 16.61 -10.44 -21.78
C SER A 231 16.29 -11.77 -21.13
N THR A 232 16.79 -12.86 -21.71
CA THR A 232 17.11 -14.03 -20.88
C THR A 232 18.13 -13.55 -19.86
N ALA A 233 17.92 -13.83 -18.56
CA ALA A 233 18.83 -13.41 -17.50
C ALA A 233 20.27 -13.57 -17.98
N LYS A 234 21.08 -12.49 -17.99
CA LYS A 234 22.42 -12.50 -18.59
C LYS A 234 23.15 -13.75 -18.11
N LEU A 235 23.37 -14.69 -19.02
CA LEU A 235 24.01 -15.97 -18.75
C LEU A 235 25.53 -15.73 -18.66
N GLU A 236 25.97 -14.97 -17.67
CA GLU A 236 27.38 -14.96 -17.30
C GLU A 236 27.67 -16.31 -16.61
N GLY A 237 28.13 -17.30 -17.39
CA GLY A 237 28.53 -18.61 -16.89
C GLY A 237 27.55 -19.78 -17.15
N GLU A 238 27.10 -19.98 -18.40
CA GLU A 238 26.27 -21.15 -18.81
C GLU A 238 26.85 -22.52 -18.39
N CYS A 239 28.17 -22.59 -18.19
CA CYS A 239 28.91 -23.77 -17.75
C CYS A 239 28.66 -24.16 -16.28
N LEU A 240 28.11 -23.28 -15.44
CA LEU A 240 27.91 -23.52 -14.00
C LEU A 240 26.45 -23.81 -13.62
N LEU A 241 25.52 -23.76 -14.58
CA LEU A 241 24.09 -23.97 -14.31
C LEU A 241 23.72 -25.46 -14.34
N SER A 242 22.92 -25.88 -13.37
CA SER A 242 22.21 -27.16 -13.39
C SER A 242 21.19 -27.22 -14.55
N ASP A 243 20.78 -28.44 -14.92
CA ASP A 243 19.80 -28.62 -15.99
C ASP A 243 18.46 -27.95 -15.68
N LEU A 244 18.04 -27.95 -14.41
CA LEU A 244 16.83 -27.24 -13.98
C LEU A 244 16.97 -25.72 -14.19
N GLU A 245 18.10 -25.13 -13.79
CA GLU A 245 18.35 -23.70 -13.97
C GLU A 245 18.37 -23.32 -15.44
N ARG A 246 19.00 -24.14 -16.30
CA ARG A 246 18.97 -23.95 -17.76
C ARG A 246 17.55 -23.97 -18.31
N GLN A 247 16.71 -24.90 -17.86
CA GLN A 247 15.31 -24.96 -18.28
C GLN A 247 14.52 -23.73 -17.80
N LEU A 248 14.72 -23.30 -16.54
CA LEU A 248 14.07 -22.11 -16.01
C LEU A 248 14.49 -20.84 -16.76
N CYS A 249 15.76 -20.70 -17.14
CA CYS A 249 16.25 -19.60 -17.98
C CYS A 249 15.62 -19.59 -19.39
N LYS A 250 15.25 -20.76 -19.93
CA LYS A 250 14.50 -20.87 -21.20
C LYS A 250 13.01 -20.55 -21.03
N MET A 251 12.44 -20.78 -19.86
CA MET A 251 11.03 -20.54 -19.56
C MET A 251 10.74 -19.07 -19.24
N PHE A 252 11.71 -18.35 -18.66
CA PHE A 252 11.53 -16.98 -18.18
C PHE A 252 12.51 -16.00 -18.81
N ARG A 253 11.97 -14.83 -19.17
CA ARG A 253 12.73 -13.63 -19.48
C ARG A 253 12.66 -12.67 -18.29
N VAL A 254 13.67 -11.84 -18.12
CA VAL A 254 13.74 -10.82 -17.07
C VAL A 254 13.63 -9.45 -17.71
N VAL A 255 12.76 -8.62 -17.15
CA VAL A 255 12.74 -7.18 -17.42
C VAL A 255 13.06 -6.42 -16.14
N GLU A 256 14.00 -5.49 -16.23
CA GLU A 256 14.35 -4.59 -15.14
C GLU A 256 13.50 -3.32 -15.21
N ILE A 257 12.84 -2.97 -14.11
CA ILE A 257 12.00 -1.78 -14.02
C ILE A 257 12.39 -0.91 -12.82
N VAL A 258 11.97 0.35 -12.85
CA VAL A 258 12.24 1.30 -11.77
C VAL A 258 11.28 1.09 -10.59
N GLY A 259 11.82 0.73 -9.44
CA GLY A 259 11.15 0.60 -8.17
C GLY A 259 11.17 1.88 -7.33
N LYS A 260 10.76 1.76 -6.06
CA LYS A 260 10.75 2.89 -5.11
C LYS A 260 12.16 3.45 -4.91
N ARG A 261 12.29 4.78 -4.86
CA ARG A 261 13.58 5.51 -4.71
C ARG A 261 14.60 5.20 -5.83
N GLY A 262 14.13 4.87 -7.03
CA GLY A 262 15.02 4.62 -8.17
C GLY A 262 15.71 3.25 -8.16
N ARG A 263 15.42 2.38 -7.17
CA ARG A 263 15.99 1.02 -7.13
C ARG A 263 15.49 0.21 -8.33
N THR A 264 16.40 -0.37 -9.10
CA THR A 264 16.06 -1.32 -10.18
C THR A 264 15.51 -2.61 -9.58
N VAL A 265 14.44 -3.13 -10.15
CA VAL A 265 13.81 -4.37 -9.69
C VAL A 265 13.47 -5.30 -10.86
N PRO A 266 13.82 -6.60 -10.79
CA PRO A 266 13.51 -7.54 -11.85
C PRO A 266 12.04 -7.99 -11.83
N VAL A 267 11.48 -8.23 -13.02
CA VAL A 267 10.17 -8.86 -13.24
C VAL A 267 10.38 -10.04 -14.18
N LEU A 268 9.95 -11.22 -13.73
CA LEU A 268 9.95 -12.44 -14.51
C LEU A 268 8.75 -12.46 -15.46
N LEU A 269 9.02 -12.77 -16.72
CA LEU A 269 8.06 -12.90 -17.80
C LEU A 269 8.12 -14.34 -18.32
N SER A 270 7.04 -15.10 -18.19
CA SER A 270 6.95 -16.40 -18.87
C SER A 270 6.88 -16.20 -20.38
N ASN A 271 7.25 -17.22 -21.16
CA ASN A 271 7.12 -17.18 -22.64
C ASN A 271 5.70 -16.80 -23.10
N GLU A 272 4.68 -17.25 -22.39
CA GLU A 272 3.29 -16.91 -22.64
C GLU A 272 2.99 -15.43 -22.34
N ALA A 273 3.46 -14.92 -21.19
CA ALA A 273 3.33 -13.49 -20.87
C ALA A 273 4.05 -12.63 -21.92
N VAL A 274 5.24 -13.03 -22.38
CA VAL A 274 5.95 -12.35 -23.47
C VAL A 274 5.09 -12.32 -24.73
N ALA A 275 4.44 -13.43 -25.11
CA ALA A 275 3.55 -13.47 -26.28
C ALA A 275 2.36 -12.50 -26.14
N TRP A 276 1.74 -12.43 -24.95
CA TRP A 276 0.67 -11.46 -24.68
C TRP A 276 1.17 -10.02 -24.79
N LEU A 277 2.30 -9.70 -24.16
CA LEU A 277 2.89 -8.36 -24.17
C LEU A 277 3.34 -7.95 -25.58
N SER A 278 3.93 -8.85 -26.36
CA SER A 278 4.31 -8.60 -27.75
C SER A 278 3.09 -8.29 -28.62
N ALA A 279 1.96 -9.00 -28.42
CA ALA A 279 0.71 -8.67 -29.10
C ALA A 279 0.16 -7.30 -28.68
N LEU A 280 0.26 -6.93 -27.40
CA LEU A 280 -0.11 -5.60 -26.91
C LEU A 280 0.70 -4.51 -27.61
N VAL A 281 2.02 -4.68 -27.71
CA VAL A 281 2.91 -3.71 -28.36
C VAL A 281 2.62 -3.62 -29.85
N ALA A 282 2.49 -4.75 -30.55
CA ALA A 282 2.26 -4.77 -31.99
C ALA A 282 0.93 -4.10 -32.40
N LYS A 283 -0.11 -4.25 -31.59
CA LYS A 283 -1.47 -3.78 -31.90
C LYS A 283 -1.85 -2.44 -31.24
N ARG A 284 -0.92 -1.80 -30.51
CA ARG A 284 -1.18 -0.56 -29.76
C ARG A 284 -1.69 0.60 -30.62
N HIS A 285 -1.11 0.78 -31.81
CA HIS A 285 -1.37 1.93 -32.69
C HIS A 285 -2.77 1.82 -33.29
N GLU A 286 -3.12 0.63 -33.77
CA GLU A 286 -4.47 0.29 -34.26
C GLU A 286 -5.56 0.55 -33.21
N ALA A 287 -5.22 0.56 -31.92
CA ALA A 287 -6.14 0.80 -30.82
C ALA A 287 -6.17 2.27 -30.30
N GLY A 288 -5.41 3.18 -30.94
CA GLY A 288 -5.33 4.60 -30.58
C GLY A 288 -4.53 4.88 -29.29
N VAL A 289 -3.56 4.02 -28.95
CA VAL A 289 -2.69 4.20 -27.79
C VAL A 289 -1.38 4.87 -28.22
N ALA A 290 -1.05 6.01 -27.58
CA ALA A 290 0.16 6.80 -27.87
C ALA A 290 1.43 5.95 -27.84
N GLN A 291 2.37 6.12 -28.77
CA GLN A 291 3.48 5.18 -29.00
C GLN A 291 4.49 5.09 -27.85
N ASP A 292 4.78 6.20 -27.17
CA ASP A 292 5.88 6.27 -26.18
C ASP A 292 5.41 6.67 -24.78
N ASN A 293 5.07 5.68 -23.96
CA ASN A 293 4.83 5.91 -22.53
C ASN A 293 4.92 4.58 -21.75
N PHE A 294 3.81 4.15 -21.17
CA PHE A 294 3.67 2.92 -20.40
C PHE A 294 3.36 1.72 -21.29
N LEU A 295 3.87 0.54 -20.91
CA LEU A 295 3.46 -0.73 -21.49
C LEU A 295 1.97 -0.97 -21.23
N PHE A 296 1.52 -0.75 -19.98
CA PHE A 296 0.13 -0.89 -19.55
C PHE A 296 -0.63 0.43 -19.63
N ALA A 297 -0.63 1.08 -20.79
CA ALA A 297 -1.32 2.36 -21.00
C ALA A 297 -2.85 2.23 -20.95
N ARG A 298 -3.53 3.30 -20.51
CA ARG A 298 -5.00 3.39 -20.56
C ARG A 298 -5.48 3.77 -21.95
N PHE A 299 -6.57 3.16 -22.39
CA PHE A 299 -7.23 3.50 -23.66
C PHE A 299 -8.12 4.76 -23.57
N CYS A 300 -8.13 5.45 -22.44
CA CYS A 300 -8.87 6.68 -22.20
C CYS A 300 -7.93 7.87 -21.98
N TYR A 301 -8.44 9.09 -22.20
CA TYR A 301 -7.69 10.34 -22.02
C TYR A 301 -6.35 10.39 -22.80
N GLY A 302 -6.36 9.88 -24.04
CA GLY A 302 -5.23 9.98 -24.96
C GLY A 302 -4.01 9.10 -24.64
N GLY A 303 -4.16 8.02 -23.86
CA GLY A 303 -3.03 7.08 -23.64
C GLY A 303 -1.94 7.57 -22.69
N ARG A 304 -2.12 8.72 -22.06
CA ARG A 304 -1.04 9.41 -21.31
C ARG A 304 -0.82 8.88 -19.89
N GLY A 305 -1.60 7.90 -19.45
CA GLY A 305 -1.47 7.29 -18.13
C GLY A 305 -1.56 5.78 -18.17
N HIS A 306 -1.30 5.14 -17.03
CA HIS A 306 -1.27 3.69 -16.93
C HIS A 306 -2.48 3.10 -16.21
N ILE A 307 -2.78 1.82 -16.45
CA ILE A 307 -3.81 1.07 -15.73
C ILE A 307 -3.44 1.03 -14.24
N ARG A 308 -4.42 1.26 -13.37
CA ARG A 308 -4.20 1.15 -11.91
C ARG A 308 -4.26 -0.32 -11.52
N GLY A 309 -3.11 -0.98 -11.34
CA GLY A 309 -3.02 -2.39 -10.98
C GLY A 309 -3.86 -2.82 -9.77
N SER A 310 -4.05 -1.96 -8.77
CA SER A 310 -4.91 -2.26 -7.61
C SER A 310 -6.39 -2.39 -7.99
N GLY A 311 -6.86 -1.55 -8.91
CA GLY A 311 -8.24 -1.63 -9.43
C GLY A 311 -8.40 -2.83 -10.36
N CYS A 312 -7.38 -3.08 -11.19
CA CYS A 312 -7.31 -4.22 -12.10
C CYS A 312 -7.40 -5.55 -11.33
N LEU A 313 -6.52 -5.75 -10.33
CA LEU A 313 -6.55 -6.95 -9.49
C LEU A 313 -7.90 -7.16 -8.80
N LYS A 314 -8.51 -6.09 -8.28
CA LYS A 314 -9.84 -6.19 -7.67
C LYS A 314 -10.87 -6.67 -8.69
N ALA A 315 -10.95 -6.01 -9.84
CA ALA A 315 -11.92 -6.36 -10.87
C ALA A 315 -11.78 -7.80 -11.38
N TYR A 316 -10.55 -8.31 -11.56
CA TYR A 316 -10.33 -9.68 -12.03
C TYR A 316 -10.51 -10.72 -10.94
N ALA A 317 -10.26 -10.39 -9.67
CA ALA A 317 -10.62 -11.25 -8.54
C ALA A 317 -12.14 -11.41 -8.43
N ASP A 318 -12.89 -10.32 -8.61
CA ASP A 318 -14.35 -10.34 -8.57
C ASP A 318 -14.91 -11.11 -9.80
N LYS A 319 -14.34 -10.92 -11.00
CA LYS A 319 -14.72 -11.65 -12.22
C LYS A 319 -14.40 -13.14 -12.20
N ALA A 320 -13.37 -13.55 -11.46
CA ALA A 320 -12.96 -14.95 -11.35
C ALA A 320 -13.85 -15.76 -10.40
N GLY A 321 -14.78 -15.13 -9.67
CA GLY A 321 -15.69 -15.85 -8.76
C GLY A 321 -14.96 -16.54 -7.60
N LEU A 322 -13.92 -15.90 -7.05
CA LEU A 322 -13.11 -16.45 -5.96
C LEU A 322 -13.85 -16.42 -4.62
N ASP A 323 -13.61 -17.41 -3.76
CA ASP A 323 -14.22 -17.49 -2.43
C ASP A 323 -13.89 -16.25 -1.59
N ASN A 324 -12.63 -15.81 -1.65
CA ASN A 324 -12.16 -14.62 -0.97
C ASN A 324 -11.58 -13.60 -1.95
N ALA A 325 -12.35 -13.16 -2.95
CA ALA A 325 -11.94 -12.12 -3.91
C ALA A 325 -11.42 -10.82 -3.25
N SER A 326 -11.93 -10.47 -2.05
CA SER A 326 -11.48 -9.32 -1.27
C SER A 326 -10.03 -9.44 -0.74
N SER A 327 -9.51 -10.67 -0.67
CA SER A 327 -8.15 -10.98 -0.22
C SER A 327 -7.10 -10.81 -1.33
N ILE A 328 -7.49 -10.91 -2.61
CA ILE A 328 -6.60 -10.70 -3.76
C ILE A 328 -6.29 -9.22 -3.93
N ARG A 329 -5.34 -8.74 -3.14
CA ARG A 329 -4.79 -7.38 -3.20
C ARG A 329 -3.28 -7.48 -3.21
N SER A 330 -2.59 -6.61 -3.95
CA SER A 330 -1.12 -6.67 -4.08
C SER A 330 -0.39 -6.73 -2.73
N THR A 331 -0.85 -6.00 -1.72
CA THR A 331 -0.28 -6.05 -0.36
C THR A 331 -0.52 -7.40 0.33
N LYS A 332 -1.70 -7.99 0.17
CA LYS A 332 -2.05 -9.30 0.74
C LYS A 332 -1.39 -10.47 0.01
N LEU A 333 -1.23 -10.40 -1.32
CA LEU A 333 -0.47 -11.38 -2.10
C LEU A 333 1.02 -11.40 -1.72
N ARG A 334 1.58 -10.24 -1.37
CA ARG A 334 2.93 -10.15 -0.80
C ARG A 334 2.99 -10.80 0.57
N LYS A 335 1.99 -10.58 1.42
CA LYS A 335 1.88 -11.25 2.72
C LYS A 335 1.73 -12.76 2.61
N HIS A 336 1.00 -13.22 1.60
CA HIS A 336 0.83 -14.64 1.30
C HIS A 336 2.16 -15.32 1.03
N VAL A 337 3.01 -14.77 0.14
CA VAL A 337 4.32 -15.38 -0.15
C VAL A 337 5.26 -15.36 1.05
N ALA A 338 5.26 -14.28 1.82
CA ALA A 338 6.09 -14.21 3.01
C ALA A 338 5.61 -15.16 4.15
N THR A 339 4.31 -15.48 4.16
CA THR A 339 3.74 -16.53 5.03
C THR A 339 4.15 -17.92 4.53
N ALA A 340 4.06 -18.17 3.22
CA ALA A 340 4.48 -19.42 2.61
C ALA A 340 5.99 -19.68 2.78
N SER A 341 6.82 -18.65 2.68
CA SER A 341 8.28 -18.78 2.84
C SER A 341 8.70 -19.12 4.28
N GLN A 342 7.88 -18.79 5.27
CA GLN A 342 8.13 -19.20 6.67
C GLN A 342 7.81 -20.68 6.90
N ILE A 343 6.89 -21.27 6.12
CA ILE A 343 6.64 -22.71 6.13
C ILE A 343 7.85 -23.46 5.54
N LEU A 344 8.52 -22.85 4.55
CA LEU A 344 9.64 -23.47 3.83
C LEU A 344 10.98 -23.51 4.59
N VAL A 345 11.01 -23.16 5.89
CA VAL A 345 12.22 -23.14 6.76
C VAL A 345 13.46 -22.61 6.00
N LEU A 346 13.30 -21.47 5.33
CA LEU A 346 14.36 -20.90 4.51
C LEU A 346 15.52 -20.43 5.39
N LYS A 347 16.75 -20.72 4.96
CA LYS A 347 17.96 -20.14 5.57
C LYS A 347 17.96 -18.62 5.37
N GLU A 348 18.69 -17.91 6.22
CA GLU A 348 18.70 -16.43 6.22
C GLU A 348 19.07 -15.83 4.86
N HIS A 349 20.09 -16.35 4.18
CA HIS A 349 20.47 -15.91 2.84
C HIS A 349 19.39 -16.17 1.77
N GLN A 350 18.60 -17.25 1.90
CA GLN A 350 17.50 -17.55 0.98
C GLN A 350 16.33 -16.61 1.21
N LEU A 351 16.05 -16.28 2.47
CA LEU A 351 15.04 -15.29 2.84
C LEU A 351 15.46 -13.88 2.39
N GLU A 352 16.74 -13.54 2.47
CA GLU A 352 17.29 -12.30 1.94
C GLU A 352 17.14 -12.22 0.42
N THR A 353 17.48 -13.28 -0.33
CA THR A 353 17.25 -13.36 -1.78
C THR A 353 15.77 -13.12 -2.13
N LEU A 354 14.85 -13.76 -1.39
CA LEU A 354 13.40 -13.53 -1.56
C LEU A 354 13.00 -12.08 -1.22
N ALA A 355 13.53 -11.50 -0.14
CA ALA A 355 13.22 -10.14 0.26
C ALA A 355 13.71 -9.12 -0.78
N ASN A 356 14.94 -9.28 -1.28
CA ASN A 356 15.53 -8.48 -2.34
C ASN A 356 14.71 -8.62 -3.64
N PHE A 357 14.34 -9.85 -4.01
CA PHE A 357 13.43 -10.07 -5.14
C PHE A 357 12.05 -9.46 -4.89
N MET A 358 11.55 -9.32 -3.67
CA MET A 358 10.30 -8.61 -3.44
C MET A 358 10.48 -7.09 -3.40
N GLY A 359 11.71 -6.57 -3.31
CA GLY A 359 11.99 -5.14 -3.15
C GLY A 359 11.76 -4.65 -1.72
N HIS A 360 12.18 -5.46 -0.74
CA HIS A 360 12.24 -5.15 0.69
C HIS A 360 13.66 -5.37 1.20
N ASP A 361 14.06 -4.59 2.19
CA ASP A 361 15.24 -4.92 3.01
C ASP A 361 14.80 -5.99 4.05
N LEU A 362 15.68 -6.92 4.41
CA LEU A 362 15.35 -8.07 5.28
C LEU A 362 14.66 -7.68 6.61
N PRO A 363 15.06 -6.60 7.32
CA PRO A 363 14.37 -6.16 8.54
C PRO A 363 12.91 -5.76 8.28
N VAL A 364 12.64 -5.07 7.17
CA VAL A 364 11.29 -4.70 6.75
C VAL A 364 10.49 -5.95 6.37
N HIS A 365 11.15 -6.95 5.80
CA HIS A 365 10.49 -8.23 5.53
C HIS A 365 10.06 -8.92 6.83
N ARG A 366 10.93 -8.97 7.84
CA ARG A 366 10.62 -9.55 9.16
C ARG A 366 9.45 -8.79 9.83
N GLU A 367 9.54 -7.47 9.95
CA GLU A 367 8.52 -6.65 10.63
C GLU A 367 7.12 -6.75 9.99
N TYR A 368 7.03 -6.77 8.65
CA TYR A 368 5.74 -6.69 7.95
C TYR A 368 5.05 -8.04 7.68
N TYR A 369 5.77 -9.16 7.82
CA TYR A 369 5.31 -10.46 7.33
C TYR A 369 5.34 -11.63 8.34
N GLN A 370 5.67 -11.39 9.62
CA GLN A 370 5.71 -12.38 10.73
C GLN A 370 4.34 -12.96 11.18
N LEU A 371 3.42 -13.28 10.25
CA LEU A 371 2.10 -13.85 10.62
C LEU A 371 2.21 -15.24 11.29
N PRO A 372 3.01 -16.20 10.79
CA PRO A 372 3.29 -17.48 11.45
C PRO A 372 4.06 -17.39 12.78
N ASP A 373 4.88 -16.34 12.96
CA ASP A 373 5.63 -16.12 14.20
C ASP A 373 4.68 -15.96 15.39
N THR A 374 3.44 -15.49 15.19
CA THR A 374 2.44 -15.44 16.26
C THR A 374 2.05 -16.83 16.74
N VAL A 375 1.79 -17.79 15.86
CA VAL A 375 1.37 -19.15 16.28
C VAL A 375 2.54 -19.90 16.90
N GLN A 376 3.72 -19.86 16.28
CA GLN A 376 4.91 -20.50 16.87
C GLN A 376 5.30 -19.85 18.19
N ARG A 377 5.35 -18.52 18.29
CA ARG A 377 5.66 -17.80 19.52
C ARG A 377 4.60 -18.03 20.58
N VAL A 378 3.31 -17.97 20.25
CA VAL A 378 2.23 -18.31 21.19
C VAL A 378 2.37 -19.74 21.64
N THR A 379 2.60 -20.71 20.76
CA THR A 379 2.74 -22.12 21.16
C THR A 379 3.95 -22.35 22.06
N LYS A 380 5.12 -21.80 21.72
CA LYS A 380 6.35 -21.91 22.51
C LYS A 380 6.22 -21.19 23.87
N LEU A 381 5.66 -19.98 23.89
CA LEU A 381 5.43 -19.23 25.13
C LEU A 381 4.33 -19.87 25.99
N SER A 382 3.24 -20.35 25.40
CA SER A 382 2.23 -21.13 26.09
C SER A 382 2.84 -22.37 26.71
N ARG A 383 3.77 -23.05 26.02
CA ARG A 383 4.50 -24.18 26.59
C ARG A 383 5.29 -23.79 27.83
N LEU A 384 6.06 -22.71 27.74
CA LEU A 384 6.81 -22.17 28.87
C LEU A 384 5.90 -21.77 30.04
N PHE A 385 4.84 -21.02 29.78
CA PHE A 385 3.93 -20.54 30.83
C PHE A 385 3.22 -21.69 31.55
N VAL A 386 2.78 -22.71 30.82
CA VAL A 386 2.19 -23.91 31.42
C VAL A 386 3.24 -24.71 32.22
N SER A 387 4.48 -24.83 31.74
CA SER A 387 5.56 -25.49 32.51
C SER A 387 5.93 -24.73 33.79
N LEU A 388 5.81 -23.40 33.79
CA LEU A 388 6.01 -22.56 34.99
C LEU A 388 4.89 -22.74 36.00
N GLU A 389 3.63 -22.65 35.56
CA GLU A 389 2.44 -22.78 36.41
C GLU A 389 2.39 -24.14 37.12
N ARG A 390 2.91 -25.19 36.47
CA ARG A 390 2.87 -26.57 36.98
C ARG A 390 4.15 -27.02 37.67
N GLY A 391 5.15 -26.14 37.78
CA GLY A 391 6.43 -26.47 38.42
C GLY A 391 7.23 -27.56 37.70
N SER A 392 6.96 -27.85 36.42
CA SER A 392 7.70 -28.85 35.64
C SER A 392 8.97 -28.29 34.99
N LEU A 393 9.20 -26.98 35.09
CA LEU A 393 10.37 -26.31 34.54
C LEU A 393 11.73 -26.87 35.00
N PRO A 394 11.94 -27.26 36.28
CA PRO A 394 13.21 -27.81 36.74
C PRO A 394 13.62 -29.08 35.98
N SER A 395 12.65 -29.90 35.56
CA SER A 395 12.90 -31.12 34.75
C SER A 395 13.28 -30.82 33.29
N GLN A 396 13.21 -29.55 32.88
CA GLN A 396 13.42 -29.07 31.52
C GLN A 396 14.49 -27.97 31.46
N TRP A 397 15.29 -27.79 32.53
CA TRP A 397 16.39 -26.83 32.54
C TRP A 397 17.44 -27.15 31.46
N GLY A 398 17.95 -26.10 30.82
CA GLY A 398 18.90 -26.20 29.70
C GLY A 398 18.26 -26.48 28.33
N LYS A 399 16.94 -26.72 28.26
CA LYS A 399 16.23 -26.89 26.98
C LYS A 399 15.89 -25.55 26.32
N SER A 400 15.89 -25.52 25.00
CA SER A 400 15.42 -24.36 24.24
C SER A 400 13.89 -24.27 24.28
N LEU A 401 13.32 -23.11 23.90
CA LEU A 401 11.86 -22.94 23.78
C LEU A 401 11.21 -23.93 22.78
N ASP A 402 11.98 -24.43 21.82
CA ASP A 402 11.53 -25.43 20.85
C ASP A 402 11.39 -26.83 21.48
N ASP A 403 12.19 -27.11 22.52
CA ASP A 403 12.32 -28.44 23.13
C ASP A 403 11.52 -28.59 24.43
N LEU A 404 10.71 -27.59 24.79
CA LEU A 404 9.79 -27.68 25.91
C LEU A 404 8.63 -28.64 25.58
N HIS A 405 8.41 -29.61 26.45
CA HIS A 405 7.38 -30.64 26.31
C HIS A 405 6.28 -30.45 27.36
N ILE A 406 5.02 -30.61 26.93
CA ILE A 406 3.86 -30.70 27.82
C ILE A 406 3.23 -32.08 27.59
N ASN A 407 2.98 -32.84 28.65
CA ASN A 407 2.34 -34.16 28.56
C ASN A 407 0.89 -34.04 28.03
N GLY A 408 0.48 -34.89 27.09
CA GLY A 408 -0.78 -34.78 26.32
C GLY A 408 -2.09 -34.74 27.13
N ASP A 409 -2.17 -35.43 28.28
CA ASP A 409 -3.35 -35.39 29.18
C ASP A 409 -3.63 -33.97 29.73
N SER A 410 -2.62 -33.11 29.66
CA SER A 410 -2.63 -31.74 30.14
C SER A 410 -3.41 -30.75 29.26
N PHE A 411 -3.57 -31.05 27.97
CA PHE A 411 -4.29 -30.18 27.03
C PHE A 411 -5.81 -30.32 27.19
N LEU A 412 -6.28 -31.52 27.56
CA LEU A 412 -7.71 -31.80 27.78
C LEU A 412 -8.26 -31.07 29.01
N VAL A 413 -7.49 -30.97 30.10
CA VAL A 413 -7.91 -30.26 31.32
C VAL A 413 -8.13 -28.76 31.06
N LEU A 414 -7.29 -28.12 30.25
CA LEU A 414 -7.43 -26.71 29.84
C LEU A 414 -8.65 -26.47 28.92
N LEU A 415 -8.99 -27.43 28.06
CA LEU A 415 -10.19 -27.39 27.20
C LEU A 415 -11.49 -27.66 27.98
N LEU A 416 -11.43 -28.51 29.01
CA LEU A 416 -12.59 -28.88 29.83
C LEU A 416 -12.97 -27.75 30.80
N HIS A 417 -12.01 -27.08 31.45
CA HIS A 417 -12.31 -25.91 32.29
C HIS A 417 -12.90 -24.72 31.51
N HIS A 418 -12.66 -24.64 30.20
CA HIS A 418 -13.26 -23.60 29.36
C HIS A 418 -14.70 -23.90 28.90
N LYS A 419 -15.14 -25.17 28.99
CA LYS A 419 -16.53 -25.58 28.73
C LYS A 419 -17.43 -25.51 29.96
N GLU A 420 -16.87 -25.60 31.16
CA GLU A 420 -17.63 -25.47 32.42
C GLU A 420 -17.70 -24.02 32.91
N GLY A 421 -18.25 -23.15 32.06
CA GLY A 421 -18.74 -21.84 32.47
C GLY A 421 -20.07 -21.98 33.21
N ASN A 422 -20.00 -22.21 34.52
CA ASN A 422 -20.95 -21.89 35.59
C ASN A 422 -22.45 -21.69 35.18
N PRO A 423 -23.35 -22.67 35.40
CA PRO A 423 -24.78 -22.37 35.42
C PRO A 423 -25.08 -21.61 36.71
N LEU A 424 -25.48 -20.35 36.57
CA LEU A 424 -26.06 -19.51 37.62
C LEU A 424 -27.05 -20.33 38.47
N ARG A 425 -26.64 -20.69 39.69
CA ARG A 425 -27.58 -21.10 40.73
C ARG A 425 -28.27 -19.84 41.23
N HIS A 426 -29.44 -19.56 40.68
CA HIS A 426 -30.50 -18.90 41.43
C HIS A 426 -30.80 -19.74 42.67
N ARG A 427 -30.52 -19.20 43.86
CA ARG A 427 -31.27 -19.55 45.06
C ARG A 427 -31.96 -18.29 45.55
N HIS A 428 -33.28 -18.32 45.40
CA HIS A 428 -34.18 -17.68 46.33
C HIS A 428 -33.88 -18.22 47.73
N GLU A 429 -33.61 -17.32 48.66
CA GLU A 429 -34.40 -17.06 49.88
C GLU A 429 -33.90 -15.77 50.53
#